data_AF-A0AAI8ZA24-F1
#
_entry.id   AF-A0AAI8ZA24-F1
#
_cell.length_a   1.000
_cell.length_b   1.000
_cell.length_c   1.000
_cell.angle_alpha   90.00
_cell.angle_beta   90.00
_cell.angle_gamma   90.00
#
_symmetry.space_group_name_H-M   'P 1'
#
loop_
_entity.id
_entity.type
_entity.pdbx_description
1 polymer ?
#
loop_
_entity_poly.entity_id
_entity_poly.type
_entity_poly.pdbx_seq_one_letter_code
_entity_poly.pdbx_strand_id
1 'polypeptide(L)'
;MGDVFSMSMESSKDNKDRNEQFLMQVAAWLVDNTSLTFDQIAQCCKLSLEKVQDIADEEIEVEKYDPIISEIITEKEIDNCKKNPNRVPNLIIKNMKKRAKTISFLAFASTARRRDKPNAIYYLVKKFPILNNNVIAKLVGTTNYTVEQVRDRSHHNILNIKPQDPVLLGLCSQENLEAEVEKAKVEEEKKQRLKNINNSY
;
A
#
# COMPACT_ATOMS: atom_id res chain seq x y z
N MET A 1 -10.90 -32.31 -8.23
CA MET A 1 -11.99 -31.32 -8.37
C MET A 1 -12.46 -30.91 -6.98
N GLY A 2 -11.59 -30.29 -6.18
CA GLY A 2 -11.88 -30.09 -4.75
C GLY A 2 -11.01 -29.08 -4.02
N ASP A 3 -10.50 -28.02 -4.67
CA ASP A 3 -9.59 -27.07 -3.99
C ASP A 3 -9.77 -25.61 -4.46
N VAL A 4 -11.01 -25.20 -4.74
CA VAL A 4 -11.32 -23.78 -5.03
C VAL A 4 -12.27 -23.19 -3.98
N PHE A 5 -13.06 -24.04 -3.29
CA PHE A 5 -14.04 -23.60 -2.30
C PHE A 5 -13.41 -23.25 -0.93
N SER A 6 -12.30 -23.91 -0.55
CA SER A 6 -11.61 -23.66 0.73
C SER A 6 -10.88 -22.32 0.77
N MET A 7 -10.26 -21.91 -0.34
CA MET A 7 -9.42 -20.69 -0.40
C MET A 7 -10.21 -19.38 -0.32
N SER A 8 -11.52 -19.41 -0.59
CA SER A 8 -12.42 -18.24 -0.45
C SER A 8 -12.94 -18.05 0.98
N MET A 9 -12.96 -19.11 1.80
CA MET A 9 -13.38 -19.06 3.20
C MET A 9 -12.28 -18.56 4.15
N GLU A 10 -11.01 -18.85 3.86
CA GLU A 10 -9.85 -18.36 4.65
C GLU A 10 -9.69 -16.84 4.54
N SER A 11 -9.78 -16.28 3.33
CA SER A 11 -9.70 -14.83 3.10
C SER A 11 -10.78 -14.01 3.85
N SER A 12 -11.94 -14.61 4.09
CA SER A 12 -13.06 -13.96 4.79
C SER A 12 -12.91 -14.00 6.31
N LYS A 13 -12.31 -15.07 6.85
CA LYS A 13 -11.98 -15.18 8.28
C LYS A 13 -10.80 -14.29 8.65
N ASP A 14 -9.72 -14.33 7.87
CA ASP A 14 -8.53 -13.48 8.08
C ASP A 14 -8.85 -11.98 8.09
N ASN A 15 -9.80 -11.53 7.26
CA ASN A 15 -10.23 -10.13 7.25
C ASN A 15 -11.11 -9.77 8.46
N LYS A 16 -11.91 -10.72 8.96
CA LYS A 16 -12.74 -10.50 10.14
C LYS A 16 -11.87 -10.41 11.39
N ASP A 17 -10.91 -11.32 11.52
CA ASP A 17 -10.01 -11.40 12.67
C ASP A 17 -9.08 -10.18 12.74
N ARG A 18 -8.56 -9.69 11.60
CA ARG A 18 -7.76 -8.45 11.56
C ARG A 18 -8.54 -7.20 11.95
N ASN A 19 -9.81 -7.11 11.57
CA ASN A 19 -10.65 -5.98 11.96
C ASN A 19 -11.00 -6.02 13.44
N GLU A 20 -11.24 -7.21 13.99
CA GLU A 20 -11.50 -7.41 15.42
C GLU A 20 -10.27 -7.06 16.27
N GLN A 21 -9.08 -7.53 15.86
CA GLN A 21 -7.82 -7.16 16.49
C GLN A 21 -7.61 -5.64 16.51
N PHE A 22 -7.84 -4.95 15.39
CA PHE A 22 -7.75 -3.49 15.34
C PHE A 22 -8.73 -2.80 16.31
N LEU A 23 -9.96 -3.30 16.42
CA LEU A 23 -10.96 -2.76 17.34
C LEU A 23 -10.57 -2.99 18.81
N MET A 24 -9.91 -4.11 19.12
CA MET A 24 -9.33 -4.37 20.45
C MET A 24 -8.20 -3.40 20.78
N GLN A 25 -7.33 -3.08 19.81
CA GLN A 25 -6.23 -2.11 19.98
C GLN A 25 -6.76 -0.69 20.28
N VAL A 26 -7.84 -0.29 19.61
CA VAL A 26 -8.53 0.98 19.86
C VAL A 26 -9.24 0.96 21.22
N ALA A 27 -9.88 -0.16 21.59
CA ALA A 27 -10.52 -0.31 22.90
C ALA A 27 -9.50 -0.19 24.04
N ALA A 28 -8.34 -0.86 23.94
CA ALA A 28 -7.26 -0.77 24.91
C ALA A 28 -6.80 0.69 25.11
N TRP A 29 -6.59 1.42 24.01
CA TRP A 29 -6.23 2.83 24.09
C TRP A 29 -7.33 3.68 24.77
N LEU A 30 -8.61 3.42 24.46
CA LEU A 30 -9.74 4.15 25.05
C LEU A 30 -9.86 3.88 26.56
N VAL A 31 -9.64 2.64 27.01
CA VAL A 31 -9.67 2.28 28.44
C VAL A 31 -8.61 3.06 29.22
N ASP A 32 -7.40 3.19 28.69
CA ASP A 32 -6.30 3.84 29.42
C ASP A 32 -6.31 5.37 29.34
N ASN A 33 -6.73 5.91 28.20
CA ASN A 33 -6.60 7.34 27.91
C ASN A 33 -7.91 8.11 28.08
N THR A 34 -9.04 7.41 28.31
CA THR A 34 -10.34 8.06 28.48
C THR A 34 -11.08 7.54 29.71
N SER A 35 -11.88 8.41 30.32
CA SER A 35 -12.77 8.06 31.45
C SER A 35 -14.16 7.60 30.97
N LEU A 36 -14.23 6.93 29.82
CA LEU A 36 -15.49 6.38 29.29
C LEU A 36 -15.86 5.08 30.02
N THR A 37 -17.15 4.76 30.07
CA THR A 37 -17.60 3.49 30.67
C THR A 37 -17.29 2.31 29.74
N PHE A 38 -17.09 1.12 30.31
CA PHE A 38 -16.83 -0.09 29.52
C PHE A 38 -17.98 -0.42 28.56
N ASP A 39 -19.23 -0.11 28.94
CA ASP A 39 -20.39 -0.27 28.06
C ASP A 39 -20.33 0.67 26.84
N GLN A 40 -19.92 1.93 27.04
CA GLN A 40 -19.69 2.87 25.92
C GLN A 40 -18.56 2.39 25.00
N ILE A 41 -17.45 1.87 25.56
CA ILE A 41 -16.32 1.37 24.78
C ILE A 41 -16.71 0.09 24.01
N ALA A 42 -17.44 -0.82 24.64
CA ALA A 42 -17.94 -2.05 24.03
C ALA A 42 -18.88 -1.73 22.85
N GLN A 43 -19.83 -0.80 23.04
CA GLN A 43 -20.75 -0.36 21.97
C GLN A 43 -20.01 0.40 20.86
N CYS A 44 -19.00 1.21 21.21
CA CYS A 44 -18.15 1.94 20.27
C CYS A 44 -17.38 0.97 19.36
N CYS A 45 -16.67 0.01 19.96
CA CYS A 45 -15.82 -0.96 19.26
C CYS A 45 -16.56 -2.20 18.75
N LYS A 46 -17.87 -2.33 19.02
CA LYS A 46 -18.69 -3.53 18.73
C LYS A 46 -18.10 -4.82 19.32
N LEU A 47 -17.52 -4.71 20.50
CA LEU A 47 -16.97 -5.82 21.28
C LEU A 47 -17.95 -6.22 22.39
N SER A 48 -17.80 -7.42 22.95
CA SER A 48 -18.51 -7.79 24.17
C SER A 48 -17.94 -7.04 25.38
N LEU A 49 -18.78 -6.81 26.39
CA LEU A 49 -18.36 -6.17 27.64
C LEU A 49 -17.22 -6.93 28.31
N GLU A 50 -17.32 -8.26 28.37
CA GLU A 50 -16.29 -9.16 28.91
C GLU A 50 -14.94 -8.92 28.24
N LYS A 51 -14.91 -8.79 26.90
CA LYS A 51 -13.66 -8.56 26.17
C LYS A 51 -12.99 -7.23 26.52
N VAL A 52 -13.78 -6.19 26.78
CA VAL A 52 -13.27 -4.89 27.19
C VAL A 52 -12.76 -4.94 28.63
N GLN A 53 -13.41 -5.73 29.49
CA GLN A 53 -12.94 -5.99 30.86
C GLN A 53 -11.63 -6.77 30.85
N ASP A 54 -11.52 -7.85 30.08
CA ASP A 54 -10.28 -8.63 29.95
C ASP A 54 -9.10 -7.76 29.47
N ILE A 55 -9.35 -6.76 28.62
CA ILE A 55 -8.34 -5.79 28.17
C ILE A 55 -7.97 -4.82 29.29
N ALA A 56 -8.96 -4.36 30.08
CA ALA A 56 -8.75 -3.45 31.20
C ALA A 56 -8.02 -4.12 32.38
N ASP A 57 -8.30 -5.40 32.60
CA ASP A 57 -7.66 -6.25 33.62
C ASP A 57 -6.29 -6.79 33.16
N GLU A 58 -5.83 -6.39 31.97
CA GLU A 58 -4.57 -6.82 31.34
C GLU A 58 -4.46 -8.34 31.11
N GLU A 59 -5.58 -9.08 31.13
CA GLU A 59 -5.60 -10.51 30.79
C GLU A 59 -5.26 -10.75 29.31
N ILE A 60 -5.55 -9.76 28.46
CA ILE A 60 -5.23 -9.78 27.03
C ILE A 60 -4.27 -8.62 26.72
N GLU A 61 -3.01 -8.96 26.48
CA GLU A 61 -2.02 -7.99 26.03
C GLU A 61 -2.27 -7.63 24.56
N VAL A 62 -2.67 -6.38 24.32
CA VAL A 62 -2.99 -5.85 23.00
C VAL A 62 -2.23 -4.53 22.79
N GLU A 63 -1.65 -4.34 21.60
CA GLU A 63 -1.00 -3.08 21.25
C GLU A 63 -2.00 -1.92 21.29
N LYS A 64 -1.61 -0.78 21.88
CA LYS A 64 -2.50 0.37 22.03
C LYS A 64 -2.43 1.23 20.79
N TYR A 65 -3.56 1.45 20.12
CA TYR A 65 -3.64 2.26 18.90
C TYR A 65 -4.41 3.55 19.13
N ASP A 66 -3.75 4.69 18.92
CA ASP A 66 -4.36 6.01 19.13
C ASP A 66 -5.38 6.36 18.03
N PRO A 67 -6.69 6.46 18.38
CA PRO A 67 -7.75 6.78 17.42
C PRO A 67 -7.86 8.28 17.14
N ILE A 68 -7.27 9.16 17.97
CA ILE A 68 -7.28 10.62 17.79
C ILE A 68 -6.25 11.01 16.74
N ILE A 69 -5.01 10.53 16.86
CA ILE A 69 -3.94 10.75 15.85
C ILE A 69 -4.38 10.23 14.48
N SER A 70 -5.14 9.14 14.48
CA SER A 70 -5.64 8.50 13.27
C SER A 70 -6.88 9.17 12.67
N GLU A 71 -7.38 10.24 13.30
CA GLU A 71 -8.59 10.97 12.94
C GLU A 71 -9.84 10.07 12.82
N ILE A 72 -9.87 8.98 13.61
CA ILE A 72 -11.00 8.03 13.66
C ILE A 72 -12.07 8.54 14.63
N ILE A 73 -11.61 9.13 15.74
CA ILE A 73 -12.43 9.76 16.79
C ILE A 73 -11.90 11.17 17.02
N THR A 74 -12.81 12.14 17.18
CA THR A 74 -12.42 13.50 17.56
C THR A 74 -12.42 13.65 19.08
N GLU A 75 -11.46 14.39 19.63
CA GLU A 75 -11.40 14.71 21.07
C GLU A 75 -12.72 15.34 21.58
N LYS A 76 -13.36 16.19 20.77
CA LYS A 76 -14.68 16.77 21.04
C LYS A 76 -15.79 15.72 21.22
N GLU A 77 -15.69 14.59 20.52
CA GLU A 77 -16.67 13.51 20.64
C GLU A 77 -16.48 12.76 21.94
N ILE A 78 -15.23 12.53 22.36
CA ILE A 78 -14.89 11.92 23.66
C ILE A 78 -15.41 12.81 24.79
N ASP A 79 -15.19 14.13 24.75
CA ASP A 79 -15.68 15.07 25.78
C ASP A 79 -17.21 15.07 25.89
N ASN A 80 -17.91 14.99 24.76
CA ASN A 80 -19.37 14.88 24.74
C ASN A 80 -19.89 13.56 25.31
N CYS A 81 -19.15 12.46 25.14
CA CYS A 81 -19.50 11.15 25.70
C CYS A 81 -19.14 11.05 27.19
N LYS A 82 -18.11 11.77 27.66
CA LYS A 82 -17.83 11.94 29.09
C LYS A 82 -18.98 12.64 29.83
N LYS A 83 -19.60 13.62 29.19
CA LYS A 83 -20.72 14.39 29.77
C LYS A 83 -22.05 13.65 29.78
N ASN A 84 -22.23 12.65 28.91
CA ASN A 84 -23.48 11.89 28.79
C ASN A 84 -23.19 10.39 28.78
N PRO A 85 -23.43 9.65 29.88
CA PRO A 85 -23.12 8.23 29.97
C PRO A 85 -23.91 7.36 28.99
N ASN A 86 -25.08 7.82 28.54
CA ASN A 86 -25.92 7.12 27.55
C ASN A 86 -25.47 7.38 26.10
N ARG A 87 -24.47 8.22 25.87
CA ARG A 87 -24.01 8.57 24.52
C ARG A 87 -22.80 7.69 24.17
N VAL A 88 -22.93 6.97 23.06
CA VAL A 88 -21.84 6.13 22.52
C VAL A 88 -20.99 6.98 21.57
N PRO A 89 -19.65 6.96 21.70
CA PRO A 89 -18.76 7.56 20.71
C PRO A 89 -18.98 6.85 19.38
N ASN A 90 -19.32 7.61 18.33
CA ASN A 90 -19.53 7.02 17.03
C ASN A 90 -18.16 6.92 16.35
N LEU A 91 -17.55 5.72 16.38
CA LEU A 91 -16.43 5.46 15.50
C LEU A 91 -16.85 5.87 14.09
N ILE A 92 -16.10 6.76 13.44
CA ILE A 92 -16.31 7.04 12.03
C ILE A 92 -15.74 5.85 11.25
N ILE A 93 -16.43 4.69 11.34
CA ILE A 93 -16.15 3.43 10.63
C ILE A 93 -16.22 3.66 9.10
N LYS A 94 -16.57 4.87 8.64
CA LYS A 94 -16.51 5.25 7.22
C LYS A 94 -15.07 5.25 6.65
N ASN A 95 -14.03 5.34 7.49
CA ASN A 95 -12.64 5.29 7.02
C ASN A 95 -12.01 3.89 7.01
N MET A 96 -12.63 2.88 7.65
CA MET A 96 -12.17 1.48 7.55
C MET A 96 -12.19 0.95 6.11
N LYS A 97 -13.14 1.44 5.28
CA LYS A 97 -13.20 1.11 3.84
C LYS A 97 -12.17 1.86 2.99
N LYS A 98 -11.48 2.88 3.50
CA LYS A 98 -10.60 3.75 2.70
C LYS A 98 -9.12 3.67 3.07
N ARG A 99 -8.72 2.83 4.02
CA ARG A 99 -7.32 2.50 4.28
C ARG A 99 -6.89 1.10 3.85
N ALA A 100 -7.67 0.46 2.98
CA ALA A 100 -7.09 -0.32 1.89
C ALA A 100 -6.63 0.62 0.76
N LYS A 101 -5.90 1.71 1.08
CA LYS A 101 -4.85 2.12 0.15
C LYS A 101 -3.92 0.94 0.21
N THR A 102 -4.00 0.10 -0.81
CA THR A 102 -3.03 -0.89 -1.24
C THR A 102 -1.66 -0.50 -0.68
N ILE A 103 -1.34 -0.92 0.55
CA ILE A 103 0.04 -1.09 0.95
C ILE A 103 0.38 -2.29 0.12
N SER A 104 0.78 -1.97 -1.10
CA SER A 104 1.22 -2.92 -2.09
C SER A 104 2.12 -3.89 -1.34
N PHE A 105 1.82 -5.16 -1.47
CA PHE A 105 2.65 -6.26 -0.97
C PHE A 105 4.12 -6.15 -1.50
N LEU A 106 4.44 -5.13 -2.31
CA LEU A 106 5.79 -4.63 -2.62
C LEU A 106 6.54 -3.97 -1.43
N ALA A 107 5.90 -3.55 -0.34
CA ALA A 107 6.61 -2.84 0.74
C ALA A 107 7.51 -3.74 1.60
N PHE A 108 7.18 -5.04 1.73
CA PHE A 108 8.04 -6.05 2.37
C PHE A 108 8.99 -6.76 1.39
N ALA A 109 8.94 -6.41 0.10
CA ALA A 109 9.97 -6.76 -0.88
C ALA A 109 11.08 -5.68 -1.00
N SER A 110 11.18 -4.76 -0.04
CA SER A 110 11.89 -3.50 -0.25
C SER A 110 13.40 -3.52 0.01
N THR A 111 14.01 -4.57 0.57
CA THR A 111 15.48 -4.66 0.67
C THR A 111 16.06 -5.73 -0.26
N ALA A 112 15.44 -6.90 -0.37
CA ALA A 112 15.96 -8.01 -1.19
C ALA A 112 15.96 -7.69 -2.70
N ARG A 113 14.91 -7.03 -3.20
CA ARG A 113 14.74 -6.78 -4.64
C ARG A 113 15.33 -5.46 -5.13
N ARG A 114 15.97 -4.66 -4.27
CA ARG A 114 16.67 -3.42 -4.70
C ARG A 114 17.81 -3.71 -5.66
N ARG A 115 18.46 -4.88 -5.52
CA ARG A 115 19.54 -5.34 -6.41
C ARG A 115 19.04 -5.71 -7.80
N ASP A 116 17.77 -6.10 -7.93
CA ASP A 116 17.18 -6.54 -9.20
C ASP A 116 16.65 -5.37 -10.04
N LYS A 117 16.34 -4.23 -9.41
CA LYS A 117 15.90 -3.01 -10.09
C LYS A 117 16.88 -2.51 -11.17
N PRO A 118 18.20 -2.34 -10.90
CA PRO A 118 19.13 -1.92 -11.94
C PRO A 118 19.25 -2.94 -13.09
N ASN A 119 19.12 -4.23 -12.80
CA ASN A 119 19.11 -5.30 -13.80
C ASN A 119 17.92 -5.18 -14.77
N ALA A 120 16.74 -4.92 -14.21
CA ALA A 120 15.51 -4.66 -14.96
C ALA A 120 15.59 -3.40 -15.83
N ILE A 121 16.12 -2.31 -15.28
CA ILE A 121 16.33 -1.06 -16.03
C ILE A 121 17.25 -1.31 -17.22
N TYR A 122 18.37 -2.00 -17.01
CA TYR A 122 19.33 -2.27 -18.07
C TYR A 122 18.74 -3.13 -19.19
N TYR A 123 17.92 -4.13 -18.84
CA TYR A 123 17.18 -4.91 -19.83
C TYR A 123 16.20 -4.06 -20.66
N LEU A 124 15.40 -3.21 -20.00
CA LEU A 124 14.43 -2.34 -20.68
C LEU A 124 15.12 -1.36 -21.63
N VAL A 125 16.22 -0.74 -21.19
CA VAL A 125 17.01 0.17 -22.03
C VAL A 125 17.57 -0.55 -23.25
N LYS A 126 18.08 -1.78 -23.08
CA LYS A 126 18.67 -2.56 -24.18
C LYS A 126 17.63 -3.08 -25.17
N LYS A 127 16.48 -3.56 -24.67
CA LYS A 127 15.43 -4.18 -25.50
C LYS A 127 14.49 -3.16 -26.12
N PHE A 128 14.20 -2.06 -25.42
CA PHE A 128 13.25 -1.03 -25.83
C PHE A 128 13.86 0.38 -25.69
N PRO A 129 14.77 0.78 -26.59
CA PRO A 129 15.39 2.11 -26.54
C PRO A 129 14.38 3.25 -26.75
N ILE A 130 13.22 2.93 -27.33
CA ILE A 130 12.10 3.86 -27.57
C ILE A 130 11.42 4.33 -26.28
N LEU A 131 11.58 3.58 -25.17
CA LEU A 131 10.93 3.92 -23.90
C LEU A 131 11.61 5.12 -23.24
N ASN A 132 10.78 6.01 -22.69
CA ASN A 132 11.25 7.18 -21.93
C ASN A 132 11.68 6.78 -20.51
N ASN A 133 12.65 7.50 -19.93
CA ASN A 133 13.14 7.29 -18.56
C ASN A 133 12.01 7.33 -17.54
N ASN A 134 11.08 8.28 -17.70
CA ASN A 134 9.87 8.43 -16.87
C ASN A 134 9.00 7.17 -16.86
N VAL A 135 8.89 6.50 -18.00
CA VAL A 135 8.10 5.29 -18.16
C VAL A 135 8.81 4.11 -17.49
N ILE A 136 10.11 3.95 -17.77
CA ILE A 136 10.94 2.88 -17.18
C ILE A 136 10.94 3.00 -15.64
N ALA A 137 11.07 4.22 -15.12
CA ALA A 137 11.04 4.49 -13.69
C ALA A 137 9.73 4.06 -13.04
N LYS A 138 8.58 4.32 -13.70
CA LYS A 138 7.26 3.89 -13.24
C LYS A 138 7.09 2.37 -13.29
N LEU A 139 7.52 1.73 -14.38
CA LEU A 139 7.40 0.27 -14.56
C LEU A 139 8.20 -0.51 -13.51
N VAL A 140 9.39 -0.02 -13.14
CA VAL A 140 10.30 -0.70 -12.20
C VAL A 140 10.09 -0.24 -10.75
N GLY A 141 9.38 0.87 -10.53
CA GLY A 141 9.25 1.49 -9.21
C GLY A 141 10.58 2.06 -8.70
N THR A 142 11.25 2.83 -9.55
CA THR A 142 12.51 3.53 -9.25
C THR A 142 12.39 5.03 -9.58
N THR A 143 13.47 5.79 -9.39
CA THR A 143 13.54 7.20 -9.80
C THR A 143 14.12 7.36 -11.20
N ASN A 144 13.76 8.44 -11.88
CA ASN A 144 14.32 8.80 -13.20
C ASN A 144 15.84 8.92 -13.16
N TYR A 145 16.36 9.51 -12.08
CA TYR A 145 17.79 9.69 -11.86
C TYR A 145 18.52 8.34 -11.86
N THR A 146 17.95 7.31 -11.22
CA THR A 146 18.51 5.96 -11.24
C THR A 146 18.51 5.35 -12.65
N VAL A 147 17.47 5.63 -13.46
CA VAL A 147 17.41 5.15 -14.85
C VAL A 147 18.49 5.79 -15.71
N GLU A 148 18.67 7.10 -15.56
CA GLU A 148 19.72 7.87 -16.25
C GLU A 148 21.12 7.36 -15.87
N GLN A 149 21.39 7.15 -14.59
CA GLN A 149 22.66 6.57 -14.15
C GLN A 149 22.97 5.19 -14.76
N VAL A 150 21.95 4.35 -14.95
CA VAL A 150 22.13 3.04 -15.59
C VAL A 150 22.34 3.18 -17.10
N ARG A 151 21.66 4.14 -17.76
CA ARG A 151 21.87 4.46 -19.19
C ARG A 151 23.29 4.96 -19.45
N ASP A 152 23.74 5.90 -18.63
CA ASP A 152 25.04 6.56 -18.75
C ASP A 152 26.18 5.72 -18.16
N ARG A 153 25.87 4.53 -17.63
CA ARG A 153 26.82 3.63 -16.96
C ARG A 153 27.53 4.27 -15.76
N SER A 154 26.94 5.29 -15.15
CA SER A 154 27.44 6.01 -13.97
C SER A 154 26.89 5.48 -12.64
N HIS A 155 26.04 4.45 -12.67
CA HIS A 155 25.53 3.79 -11.47
C HIS A 155 26.69 3.11 -10.69
N HIS A 156 26.75 3.32 -9.37
CA HIS A 156 27.82 2.80 -8.50
C HIS A 156 28.09 1.28 -8.64
N ASN A 157 27.05 0.49 -8.90
CA ASN A 157 27.15 -0.97 -9.07
C ASN A 157 27.16 -1.44 -10.55
N ILE A 158 27.50 -0.59 -11.52
CA ILE A 158 27.36 -0.87 -12.96
C ILE A 158 28.05 -2.16 -13.42
N LEU A 159 29.20 -2.50 -12.84
CA LEU A 159 29.98 -3.69 -13.20
C LEU A 159 29.25 -5.01 -12.92
N ASN A 160 28.33 -5.01 -11.95
CA ASN A 160 27.59 -6.20 -11.54
C ASN A 160 26.17 -6.26 -12.12
N ILE A 161 25.76 -5.25 -12.90
CA ILE A 161 24.42 -5.21 -13.50
C ILE A 161 24.33 -6.21 -14.64
N LYS A 162 23.33 -7.08 -14.60
CA LYS A 162 23.02 -8.03 -15.68
C LYS A 162 21.61 -7.76 -16.20
N PRO A 163 21.40 -7.77 -17.54
CA PRO A 163 20.07 -7.54 -18.09
C PRO A 163 19.14 -8.70 -17.70
N GLN A 164 18.08 -8.40 -16.95
CA GLN A 164 17.07 -9.38 -16.55
C GLN A 164 15.66 -8.84 -16.79
N ASP A 165 14.75 -9.71 -17.21
CA ASP A 165 13.39 -9.30 -17.59
C ASP A 165 12.59 -8.80 -16.37
N PRO A 166 12.03 -7.58 -16.40
CA PRO A 166 11.24 -7.03 -15.30
C PRO A 166 9.96 -7.82 -15.01
N VAL A 167 9.40 -8.53 -15.99
CA VAL A 167 8.19 -9.35 -15.82
C VAL A 167 8.52 -10.61 -15.03
N LEU A 168 9.65 -11.26 -15.37
CA LEU A 168 10.14 -12.41 -14.62
C LEU A 168 10.54 -12.05 -13.18
N LEU A 169 11.02 -10.82 -12.97
CA LEU A 169 11.33 -10.27 -11.65
C LEU A 169 10.08 -9.86 -10.85
N GLY A 170 8.89 -9.91 -11.46
CA GLY A 170 7.64 -9.47 -10.84
C GLY A 170 7.61 -7.97 -10.53
N LEU A 171 8.37 -7.16 -11.27
CA LEU A 171 8.42 -5.70 -11.13
C LEU A 171 7.32 -5.02 -11.94
N CYS A 172 6.97 -5.58 -13.10
CA CYS A 172 5.83 -5.15 -13.90
C CYS A 172 5.07 -6.35 -14.47
N SER A 173 3.80 -6.13 -14.83
CA SER A 173 3.00 -7.11 -15.57
C SER A 173 3.28 -7.02 -17.07
N GLN A 174 3.13 -8.15 -17.79
CA GLN A 174 3.29 -8.20 -19.24
C GLN A 174 2.40 -7.19 -19.95
N GLU A 175 1.13 -7.11 -19.55
CA GLU A 175 0.14 -6.17 -20.11
C GLU A 175 0.59 -4.71 -20.00
N ASN A 176 1.12 -4.33 -18.83
CA ASN A 176 1.59 -2.97 -18.58
C ASN A 176 2.83 -2.63 -19.43
N LEU A 177 3.72 -3.59 -19.63
CA LEU A 177 4.90 -3.41 -20.47
C LEU A 177 4.50 -3.21 -21.94
N GLU A 178 3.62 -4.06 -22.46
CA GLU A 178 3.15 -4.00 -23.85
C GLU A 178 2.37 -2.71 -24.13
N ALA A 179 1.47 -2.30 -23.24
CA ALA A 179 0.72 -1.07 -23.37
C ALA A 179 1.64 0.17 -23.49
N GLU A 180 2.72 0.21 -22.71
CA GLU A 180 3.62 1.35 -22.68
C GLU A 180 4.62 1.35 -23.85
N VAL A 181 5.01 0.17 -24.33
CA VAL A 181 5.76 0.01 -25.59
C VAL A 181 4.93 0.49 -26.77
N GLU A 182 3.64 0.14 -26.83
CA GLU A 182 2.76 0.56 -27.92
C GLU A 182 2.56 2.08 -27.94
N LYS A 183 2.30 2.68 -26.77
CA LYS A 183 2.25 4.14 -26.64
C LYS A 183 3.55 4.82 -27.08
N ALA A 184 4.70 4.23 -26.73
CA ALA A 184 6.00 4.78 -27.12
C ALA A 184 6.21 4.74 -28.65
N LYS A 185 5.79 3.67 -29.33
CA LYS A 185 5.85 3.57 -30.79
C LYS A 185 4.99 4.63 -31.47
N VAL A 186 3.75 4.81 -31.02
CA VAL A 186 2.82 5.82 -31.57
C VAL A 186 3.40 7.22 -31.39
N GLU A 187 3.99 7.50 -30.23
CA GLU A 187 4.62 8.79 -29.93
C GLU A 187 5.87 9.04 -30.80
N GLU A 188 6.67 8.00 -31.04
CA GLU A 188 7.84 8.08 -31.91
C GLU A 188 7.44 8.34 -33.37
N GLU A 189 6.44 7.63 -33.89
CA GLU A 189 5.93 7.84 -35.24
C GLU A 189 5.41 9.28 -35.44
N LYS A 190 4.67 9.81 -34.46
CA LYS A 190 4.24 11.22 -34.46
C LYS A 190 5.42 12.17 -34.51
N LYS A 191 6.47 11.92 -33.71
CA LYS A 191 7.69 12.73 -33.72
C LYS A 191 8.44 12.66 -35.05
N GLN A 192 8.49 11.51 -35.70
CA GLN A 192 9.10 11.35 -37.02
C GLN A 192 8.32 12.14 -38.08
N ARG A 193 6.98 12.06 -38.08
CA ARG A 193 6.13 12.84 -39.00
C ARG A 193 6.35 14.35 -38.84
N LEU A 194 6.41 14.84 -37.61
CA LEU A 194 6.68 16.26 -37.32
C LEU A 194 8.06 16.70 -37.80
N LYS A 195 9.10 15.87 -37.63
CA LYS A 195 10.45 16.16 -38.14
C LYS A 195 10.48 16.26 -39.67
N ASN A 196 9.80 15.36 -40.37
CA ASN A 196 9.75 15.38 -41.82
C ASN A 196 9.03 16.63 -42.36
N ILE A 197 7.98 17.09 -41.67
CA ILE A 197 7.31 18.35 -42.01
C ILE A 197 8.26 19.53 -41.81
N ASN A 198 8.94 19.62 -40.66
CA ASN A 198 9.83 20.73 -40.35
C ASN A 198 11.07 20.79 -41.25
N ASN A 199 11.53 19.64 -41.76
CA ASN A 199 12.70 19.57 -42.65
C ASN A 199 12.33 19.75 -44.14
N SER A 200 11.03 19.90 -44.44
CA SER A 200 10.49 20.15 -45.78
C SER A 200 10.17 21.64 -46.04
N TYR A 201 10.45 22.51 -45.06
CA TYR A 201 10.42 23.97 -45.16
C TYR A 201 11.83 24.52 -44.97
#